data_AF-A0A7J4U8D4-F1
#
_entry.id   AF-A0A7J4U8D4-F1
#
_cell.length_a   1.000
_cell.length_b   1.000
_cell.length_c   1.000
_cell.angle_alpha   90.00
_cell.angle_beta   90.00
_cell.angle_gamma   90.00
#
_symmetry.space_group_name_H-M   'P 1'
#
loop_
_entity.id
_entity.type
_entity.pdbx_description
1 polymer ?
#
loop_
_entity_poly.entity_id
_entity_poly.type
_entity_poly.pdbx_seq_one_letter_code
_entity_poly.pdbx_strand_id
1 'polypeptide(L)'
;MAKNDDEKLFAFLGVFLTLIGFIIVYAAKKDSKYAMFYAKQGLILFFLWIIAWVITVVLAFIPFIGWLIGILVWLALLALWIFGIIYALSGEEKYIPVIGTFAKLIKL
;
A
#
# COMPACT_ATOMS: atom_id res chain seq x y z
N MET A 1 6.90 23.82 -0.81
CA MET A 1 7.99 23.39 -1.72
C MET A 1 7.53 22.13 -2.42
N ALA A 2 7.56 22.09 -3.74
CA ALA A 2 7.34 20.84 -4.48
C ALA A 2 8.40 19.81 -4.03
N LYS A 3 8.00 18.56 -3.80
CA LYS A 3 8.96 17.48 -3.52
C LYS A 3 9.82 17.21 -4.74
N ASN A 4 11.12 17.01 -4.53
CA ASN A 4 12.05 16.68 -5.60
C ASN A 4 11.71 15.31 -6.20
N ASP A 5 12.17 15.08 -7.43
CA ASP A 5 11.84 13.85 -8.18
C ASP A 5 12.39 12.59 -7.51
N ASP A 6 13.51 12.73 -6.81
CA ASP A 6 14.11 11.70 -5.96
C ASP A 6 13.13 11.20 -4.88
N GLU A 7 12.53 12.10 -4.11
CA GLU A 7 11.60 11.74 -3.03
C GLU A 7 10.34 11.06 -3.58
N LYS A 8 9.85 11.52 -4.74
CA LYS A 8 8.72 10.87 -5.44
C LYS A 8 9.07 9.48 -5.94
N LEU A 9 10.28 9.29 -6.48
CA LEU A 9 10.76 7.98 -6.92
C LEU A 9 10.80 6.98 -5.76
N PHE A 10 11.38 7.37 -4.62
CA PHE A 10 11.45 6.49 -3.45
C PHE A 10 10.07 6.25 -2.82
N ALA A 11 9.19 7.26 -2.77
CA ALA A 11 7.81 7.07 -2.36
C ALA A 11 7.06 6.07 -3.25
N PHE A 12 7.22 6.22 -4.58
CA PHE A 12 6.67 5.29 -5.56
C PHE A 12 7.18 3.86 -5.33
N LEU A 13 8.50 3.67 -5.20
CA LEU A 13 9.10 2.37 -4.94
C LEU A 13 8.57 1.75 -3.63
N GLY A 14 8.40 2.57 -2.60
CA GLY A 14 7.84 2.18 -1.31
C GLY A 14 6.45 1.54 -1.42
N VAL A 15 5.59 2.08 -2.29
CA VAL A 15 4.25 1.51 -2.55
C VAL A 15 4.30 0.37 -3.55
N PHE A 16 4.96 0.57 -4.69
CA PHE A 16 4.96 -0.34 -5.84
C PHE A 16 5.50 -1.72 -5.46
N LEU A 17 6.62 -1.75 -4.71
CA LEU A 17 7.26 -2.99 -4.26
C LEU A 17 6.80 -3.45 -2.87
N THR A 18 5.88 -2.71 -2.25
CA THR A 18 5.30 -3.00 -0.92
C THR A 18 6.37 -3.29 0.16
N LEU A 19 6.50 -4.53 0.65
CA LEU A 19 7.49 -4.92 1.67
C LEU A 19 8.93 -4.63 1.24
N ILE A 20 9.30 -5.01 0.01
CA ILE A 20 10.66 -4.80 -0.51
C ILE A 20 10.91 -3.30 -0.67
N GLY A 21 9.91 -2.57 -1.16
CA GLY A 21 9.94 -1.11 -1.28
C GLY A 21 10.18 -0.43 0.07
N PHE A 22 9.48 -0.88 1.11
CA PHE A 22 9.66 -0.38 2.46
C PHE A 22 11.10 -0.56 2.96
N ILE A 23 11.69 -1.74 2.76
CA ILE A 23 13.09 -2.02 3.17
C ILE A 23 14.06 -1.10 2.43
N ILE A 24 13.88 -0.92 1.11
CA ILE A 24 14.72 -0.04 0.29
C ILE A 24 14.64 1.40 0.80
N VAL A 25 13.43 1.93 1.02
CA VAL A 25 13.23 3.30 1.49
C VAL A 25 13.78 3.49 2.90
N TYR A 26 13.59 2.49 3.78
CA TYR A 26 14.13 2.53 5.14
C TYR A 26 15.66 2.52 5.15
N ALA A 27 16.30 1.79 4.25
CA ALA A 27 17.76 1.80 4.14
C ALA A 27 18.31 3.09 3.50
N ALA A 28 17.66 3.60 2.45
CA ALA A 28 18.22 4.64 1.59
C ALA A 28 17.70 6.06 1.86
N LYS A 29 16.48 6.21 2.37
CA LYS A 29 15.79 7.52 2.53
C LYS A 29 15.01 7.61 3.85
N LYS A 30 15.50 7.02 4.94
CA LYS A 30 14.82 7.03 6.26
C LYS A 30 14.46 8.43 6.77
N ASP A 31 15.25 9.44 6.45
CA ASP A 31 15.08 10.81 6.93
C ASP A 31 14.05 11.59 6.08
N SER A 32 13.65 11.07 4.91
CA SER A 32 12.56 11.64 4.12
C SER A 32 11.22 11.23 4.72
N LYS A 33 10.53 12.20 5.33
CA LYS A 33 9.15 12.02 5.83
C LYS A 33 8.21 11.53 4.72
N TYR A 34 8.34 12.08 3.51
CA TYR A 34 7.49 11.74 2.37
C TYR A 34 7.71 10.31 1.86
N ALA A 35 8.97 9.93 1.60
CA ALA A 35 9.27 8.59 1.13
C ALA A 35 8.89 7.55 2.20
N MET A 36 9.20 7.81 3.47
CA MET A 36 8.86 6.93 4.58
C MET A 36 7.33 6.81 4.79
N PHE A 37 6.58 7.89 4.58
CA PHE A 37 5.12 7.90 4.65
C PHE A 37 4.51 6.91 3.65
N TYR A 38 4.96 6.95 2.39
CA TYR A 38 4.48 6.04 1.35
C TYR A 38 5.00 4.61 1.49
N ALA A 39 6.24 4.43 1.94
CA ALA A 39 6.79 3.12 2.28
C ALA A 39 5.98 2.42 3.39
N LYS A 40 5.60 3.15 4.45
CA LYS A 40 4.72 2.60 5.51
C LYS A 40 3.35 2.20 4.97
N GLN A 41 2.77 2.99 4.06
CA GLN A 41 1.51 2.62 3.41
C GLN A 41 1.64 1.39 2.50
N GLY A 42 2.75 1.27 1.77
CA GLY A 42 3.09 0.06 1.00
C GLY A 42 3.22 -1.19 1.89
N LEU A 43 3.79 -1.04 3.09
CA LEU A 43 3.86 -2.11 4.07
C LEU A 43 2.47 -2.52 4.60
N ILE A 44 1.57 -1.55 4.85
CA ILE A 44 0.19 -1.86 5.23
C ILE A 44 -0.54 -2.59 4.09
N LEU A 45 -0.36 -2.15 2.83
CA LEU A 45 -0.92 -2.84 1.65
C LEU A 45 -0.46 -4.30 1.58
N PHE A 46 0.81 -4.58 1.89
CA PHE A 46 1.35 -5.94 1.95
C PHE A 46 0.61 -6.80 2.98
N PHE A 47 0.39 -6.29 4.19
CA PHE A 47 -0.36 -7.03 5.21
C PHE A 47 -1.83 -7.23 4.82
N LEU A 48 -2.47 -6.23 4.19
CA LEU A 48 -3.83 -6.37 3.67
C LEU A 48 -3.91 -7.45 2.58
N TRP A 49 -2.90 -7.56 1.72
CA TRP A 49 -2.78 -8.62 0.73
C TRP A 49 -2.70 -10.01 1.39
N ILE A 50 -1.89 -10.18 2.44
CA ILE A 50 -1.81 -11.45 3.17
C ILE A 50 -3.15 -11.82 3.80
N ILE A 51 -3.81 -10.86 4.45
CA ILE A 51 -5.11 -11.09 5.11
C ILE A 51 -6.17 -11.47 4.06
N ALA A 52 -6.24 -10.75 2.95
CA ALA A 52 -7.16 -11.06 1.87
C ALA A 52 -6.87 -12.43 1.25
N TRP A 53 -5.60 -12.80 1.10
CA TRP A 53 -5.22 -14.12 0.62
C TRP A 53 -5.78 -15.22 1.52
N VAL A 54 -5.60 -15.13 2.85
CA VAL A 54 -6.17 -16.10 3.80
C VAL A 54 -7.70 -16.16 3.71
N ILE A 55 -8.38 -15.02 3.62
CA ILE A 55 -9.85 -14.95 3.50
C ILE A 55 -10.31 -15.61 2.20
N THR A 56 -9.66 -15.31 1.08
CA THR A 56 -10.04 -15.84 -0.25
C THR A 56 -9.82 -17.34 -0.35
N VAL A 57 -8.82 -17.92 0.35
CA VAL A 57 -8.66 -19.37 0.48
C VAL A 57 -9.88 -20.01 1.16
N VAL A 58 -10.40 -19.41 2.23
CA VAL A 58 -11.61 -19.91 2.91
C VAL A 58 -12.84 -19.75 2.02
N LEU A 59 -12.98 -18.62 1.32
CA LEU A 59 -14.09 -18.37 0.40
C LEU A 59 -14.09 -19.31 -0.81
N ALA A 60 -12.93 -19.85 -1.21
CA ALA A 60 -12.82 -20.78 -2.33
C ALA A 60 -13.65 -22.06 -2.13
N PHE A 61 -13.89 -22.47 -0.87
CA PHE A 61 -14.73 -23.62 -0.51
C PHE A 61 -16.24 -23.36 -0.67
N ILE A 62 -16.66 -22.11 -0.94
CA ILE A 62 -18.06 -21.74 -1.17
C ILE A 62 -18.23 -21.42 -2.67
N PRO A 63 -18.77 -22.35 -3.48
CA PRO A 63 -18.91 -22.15 -4.93
C PRO A 63 -19.79 -20.94 -5.26
N PHE A 64 -19.51 -20.31 -6.41
CA PHE A 64 -20.19 -19.13 -6.95
C PHE A 64 -20.10 -17.87 -6.09
N ILE A 65 -20.72 -17.84 -4.90
CA ILE A 65 -20.77 -16.65 -4.03
C ILE A 65 -19.38 -16.35 -3.46
N GLY A 66 -18.69 -17.35 -2.93
CA GLY A 66 -17.34 -17.17 -2.39
C GLY A 66 -16.35 -16.71 -3.44
N TRP A 67 -16.47 -17.23 -4.67
CA TRP A 67 -15.64 -16.82 -5.80
C TRP A 67 -15.91 -15.38 -6.23
N LEU A 68 -17.18 -14.98 -6.32
CA LEU A 68 -17.55 -13.61 -6.65
C LEU A 68 -17.02 -12.60 -5.62
N ILE A 69 -17.20 -12.90 -4.34
CA ILE A 69 -16.64 -12.07 -3.25
C ILE A 69 -15.12 -12.04 -3.34
N GLY A 70 -14.47 -13.18 -3.60
CA GLY A 70 -13.03 -13.25 -3.76
C GLY A 70 -12.51 -12.34 -4.87
N ILE A 71 -13.17 -12.33 -6.03
CA ILE A 71 -12.83 -11.42 -7.15
C ILE A 71 -12.96 -9.96 -6.72
N LEU A 72 -14.07 -9.60 -6.04
CA LEU A 72 -14.29 -8.23 -5.57
C LEU A 72 -13.23 -7.77 -4.58
N VAL A 73 -12.78 -8.65 -3.68
CA VAL A 73 -11.70 -8.36 -2.72
C VAL A 73 -10.39 -8.05 -3.47
N TRP A 74 -10.02 -8.86 -4.46
CA TRP A 74 -8.81 -8.63 -5.25
C TRP A 74 -8.87 -7.33 -6.06
N LEU A 75 -10.03 -7.02 -6.66
CA LEU A 75 -10.24 -5.77 -7.38
C LEU A 75 -10.14 -4.55 -6.46
N ALA A 76 -10.70 -4.64 -5.25
CA ALA A 76 -10.58 -3.58 -4.25
C ALA A 76 -9.10 -3.35 -3.86
N LEU A 77 -8.34 -4.42 -3.60
CA LEU A 77 -6.92 -4.32 -3.29
C LEU A 77 -6.09 -3.74 -4.44
N LEU A 78 -6.40 -4.12 -5.68
CA LEU A 78 -5.77 -3.56 -6.87
C LEU A 78 -6.04 -2.05 -6.97
N ALA A 79 -7.28 -1.62 -6.73
CA ALA A 79 -7.62 -0.20 -6.71
C ALA A 79 -6.84 0.56 -5.63
N LEU A 80 -6.74 0.02 -4.41
CA LEU A 80 -5.96 0.64 -3.34
C LEU A 80 -4.47 0.77 -3.68
N TRP A 81 -3.90 -0.25 -4.33
CA TRP A 81 -2.51 -0.21 -4.79
C TRP A 81 -2.29 0.86 -5.86
N ILE A 82 -3.19 0.97 -6.84
CA ILE A 82 -3.17 2.03 -7.87
C ILE A 82 -3.28 3.42 -7.23
N PHE A 83 -4.21 3.62 -6.29
CA PHE A 83 -4.32 4.89 -5.57
C PHE A 83 -3.02 5.23 -4.83
N GLY A 84 -2.37 4.25 -4.22
CA GLY A 84 -1.08 4.44 -3.57
C GLY A 84 0.00 4.94 -4.51
N ILE A 85 0.09 4.36 -5.71
CA ILE A 85 1.04 4.79 -6.75
C ILE A 85 0.75 6.22 -7.21
N ILE A 86 -0.51 6.53 -7.53
CA ILE A 86 -0.91 7.86 -7.98
C ILE A 86 -0.60 8.90 -6.90
N TYR A 87 -0.89 8.59 -5.64
CA TYR A 87 -0.65 9.49 -4.52
C TYR A 87 0.85 9.67 -4.25
N ALA A 88 1.66 8.60 -4.32
CA ALA A 88 3.11 8.65 -4.18
C ALA A 88 3.81 9.50 -5.26
N LEU A 89 3.19 9.64 -6.43
CA LEU A 89 3.68 10.50 -7.51
C LEU A 89 3.15 11.94 -7.44
N SER A 90 2.11 12.20 -6.63
CA SER A 90 1.45 13.50 -6.54
C SER A 90 2.32 14.59 -5.88
N GLY A 91 3.30 14.21 -5.07
CA GLY A 91 4.11 15.14 -4.29
C GLY A 91 3.44 15.67 -3.01
N GLU A 92 2.22 15.21 -2.71
CA GLU A 92 1.48 15.52 -1.49
C GLU A 92 1.31 14.27 -0.63
N GLU A 93 1.38 14.39 0.69
CA GLU A 93 1.15 13.26 1.61
C GLU A 93 -0.35 12.93 1.68
N LYS A 94 -0.79 11.99 0.83
CA LYS A 94 -2.16 11.48 0.80
C LYS A 94 -2.22 10.06 1.31
N TYR A 95 -3.14 9.81 2.23
CA TYR A 95 -3.47 8.46 2.65
C TYR A 95 -4.24 7.74 1.56
N ILE A 96 -3.82 6.52 1.24
CA ILE A 96 -4.60 5.57 0.45
C ILE A 96 -5.95 5.38 1.14
N PRO A 97 -7.07 5.36 0.39
CA PRO A 97 -8.39 5.13 0.97
C PRO A 97 -8.38 3.87 1.84
N VAL A 98 -9.15 3.85 2.93
CA VAL A 98 -9.18 2.74 3.91
C VAL A 98 -7.90 2.59 4.76
N ILE A 99 -6.71 2.82 4.20
CA ILE A 99 -5.41 2.71 4.90
C ILE A 99 -5.16 3.88 5.84
N GLY A 100 -5.62 5.09 5.50
CA GLY A 100 -5.45 6.28 6.35
C GLY A 100 -6.00 6.13 7.77
N THR A 101 -7.04 5.31 7.95
CA THR A 101 -7.62 4.98 9.26
C THR A 101 -6.65 4.12 10.09
N PHE A 102 -5.94 3.19 9.46
CA PHE A 102 -4.97 2.31 10.12
C PHE A 102 -3.58 2.95 10.28
N ALA A 103 -3.19 3.85 9.38
CA ALA A 103 -1.91 4.54 9.45
C ALA A 103 -1.75 5.41 10.71
N LYS A 104 -2.86 5.89 11.30
CA LYS A 104 -2.86 6.59 12.60
C LYS A 104 -2.50 5.68 13.79
N LEU A 105 -2.58 4.37 13.64
CA LEU A 105 -2.27 3.39 14.69
C LEU A 105 -0.78 3.02 14.72
N ILE A 106 -0.03 3.20 13.62
CA ILE A 106 1.40 2.89 13.55
C ILE A 106 2.20 4.16 13.91
N LYS A 107 2.54 4.29 15.19
CA LYS A 107 3.51 5.29 15.69
C LYS A 107 4.93 4.72 15.59
N LEU A 108 5.51 4.75 14.40
CA LEU A 108 6.94 4.52 14.15
C LEU A 108 7.54 5.74 13.49
#